data_AF-A0A7C4GB46-F1
#
_entry.id   AF-A0A7C4GB46-F1
#
_cell.length_a   1.000
_cell.length_b   1.000
_cell.length_c   1.000
_cell.angle_alpha   90.00
_cell.angle_beta   90.00
_cell.angle_gamma   90.00
#
_symmetry.space_group_name_H-M   'P 1'
#
loop_
_entity.id
_entity.type
_entity.pdbx_description
1 polymer ?
#
loop_
_entity_poly.entity_id
_entity_poly.type
_entity_poly.pdbx_seq_one_letter_code
_entity_poly.pdbx_strand_id
1 'polypeptide(L)'
;MRRRRNFSPRRQAGNAALQEASVMKTRKSTRGFTLVEILIVVIILGILAAIVIPQFTNASQDARRSSLSSQLQTLRSQIELYKLQHGDQLPDLVTDWTPLTGTSTFGGQTFGPYMQSAPSNPLNSRSNVVDGDGSAAAGSACGFVYDYNGGSGTGRIFGTDTDGTTIFVE
;
A
#
# COMPACT_ATOMS: atom_id res chain seq x y z
N MET A 1 -37.65 -35.71 101.30
CA MET A 1 -36.38 -36.42 101.01
C MET A 1 -35.63 -35.63 99.94
N ARG A 2 -34.42 -35.10 100.25
CA ARG A 2 -33.31 -34.66 99.34
C ARG A 2 -33.63 -33.57 98.29
N ARG A 3 -32.81 -32.55 97.99
CA ARG A 3 -31.42 -32.18 98.30
C ARG A 3 -31.25 -30.70 97.84
N ARG A 4 -30.46 -29.90 98.56
CA ARG A 4 -29.91 -28.62 98.07
C ARG A 4 -29.11 -28.83 96.77
N ARG A 5 -29.08 -27.80 95.91
CA ARG A 5 -27.84 -27.41 95.22
C ARG A 5 -27.85 -25.92 94.84
N ASN A 6 -26.85 -25.25 95.41
CA ASN A 6 -26.33 -23.94 95.11
C ASN A 6 -25.86 -23.89 93.64
N PHE A 7 -26.04 -22.78 92.92
CA PHE A 7 -25.18 -22.45 91.77
C PHE A 7 -24.94 -20.95 91.67
N SER A 8 -23.66 -20.62 91.62
CA SER A 8 -23.02 -19.30 91.61
C SER A 8 -23.08 -18.63 90.22
N PRO A 9 -22.66 -17.35 90.10
CA PRO A 9 -22.87 -16.52 88.92
C PRO A 9 -21.81 -16.79 87.83
N ARG A 10 -22.17 -16.57 86.56
CA ARG A 10 -21.20 -16.58 85.46
C ARG A 10 -21.39 -15.40 84.53
N ARG A 11 -20.39 -14.52 84.57
CA ARG A 11 -19.96 -13.55 83.57
C ARG A 11 -20.15 -14.04 82.13
N GLN A 12 -20.61 -13.13 81.28
CA GLN A 12 -20.19 -12.92 79.87
C GLN A 12 -20.64 -11.48 79.53
N ALA A 13 -19.88 -10.43 79.86
CA ALA A 13 -18.76 -9.89 79.09
C ALA A 13 -18.53 -10.57 77.73
N GLY A 14 -18.75 -9.80 76.67
CA GLY A 14 -18.38 -10.17 75.30
C GLY A 14 -19.56 -10.03 74.36
N ASN A 15 -19.82 -8.80 73.90
CA ASN A 15 -20.37 -8.45 72.58
C ASN A 15 -20.47 -6.92 72.37
N ALA A 16 -19.63 -6.12 73.05
CA ALA A 16 -19.53 -4.67 72.85
C ALA A 16 -18.43 -4.28 71.84
N ALA A 17 -17.83 -5.24 71.14
CA ALA A 17 -16.61 -5.02 70.35
C ALA A 17 -16.70 -5.46 68.88
N LEU A 18 -17.89 -5.52 68.29
CA LEU A 18 -18.07 -5.79 66.85
C LEU A 18 -19.18 -4.93 66.25
N GLN A 19 -19.15 -3.62 66.50
CA GLN A 19 -19.73 -2.70 65.51
C GLN A 19 -18.64 -2.37 64.53
N GLU A 20 -18.64 -3.19 63.48
CA GLU A 20 -17.95 -3.00 62.22
C GLU A 20 -17.89 -1.52 61.88
N ALA A 21 -16.67 -0.98 61.81
CA ALA A 21 -16.43 0.26 61.11
C ALA A 21 -16.88 0.03 59.66
N SER A 22 -18.12 0.41 59.37
CA SER A 22 -18.70 0.41 58.03
C SER A 22 -17.84 1.35 57.18
N VAL A 23 -16.87 0.75 56.49
CA VAL A 23 -16.02 1.42 55.50
C VAL A 23 -16.96 2.08 54.49
N MET A 24 -17.09 3.40 54.61
CA MET A 24 -17.85 4.25 53.71
C MET A 24 -17.21 4.15 52.32
N LYS A 25 -17.67 3.20 51.51
CA LYS A 25 -17.21 3.00 50.14
C LYS A 25 -17.69 4.18 49.32
N THR A 26 -16.83 5.19 49.18
CA THR A 26 -17.06 6.36 48.33
C THR A 26 -17.34 5.86 46.91
N ARG A 27 -18.60 5.92 46.48
CA ARG A 27 -18.96 5.60 45.09
C ARG A 27 -18.29 6.65 44.20
N LYS A 28 -17.18 6.29 43.55
CA LYS A 28 -16.64 7.09 42.44
C LYS A 28 -17.73 7.16 41.38
N SER A 29 -18.29 8.35 41.16
CA SER A 29 -19.19 8.61 40.06
C SER A 29 -18.41 8.43 38.76
N THR A 30 -18.65 7.32 38.06
CA THR A 30 -18.19 7.13 36.69
C THR A 30 -19.07 7.99 35.80
N ARG A 31 -18.53 9.13 35.33
CA ARG A 31 -19.16 9.91 34.26
C ARG A 31 -19.09 9.06 32.98
N GLY A 32 -20.25 8.71 32.44
CA GLY A 32 -20.35 8.10 31.11
C GLY A 32 -20.38 9.17 30.03
N PHE A 33 -19.92 8.82 28.82
CA PHE A 33 -20.05 9.67 27.63
C PHE A 33 -21.52 9.92 27.33
N THR A 34 -21.85 11.16 26.95
CA THR A 34 -23.22 11.47 26.50
C THR A 34 -23.41 11.08 25.03
N LEU A 35 -24.65 10.73 24.64
CA LEU A 35 -24.95 10.46 23.23
C LEU A 35 -24.66 11.66 22.33
N VAL A 36 -24.88 12.87 22.84
CA VAL A 36 -24.63 14.12 22.11
C VAL A 36 -23.13 14.31 21.82
N GLU A 37 -22.28 13.91 22.75
CA GLU A 37 -20.83 14.01 22.65
C GLU A 37 -20.27 13.05 21.59
N ILE A 38 -20.84 11.85 21.45
CA ILE A 38 -20.51 10.95 20.34
C ILE A 38 -21.13 11.44 19.02
N LEU A 39 -22.34 12.01 19.06
CA LEU A 39 -23.03 12.52 17.86
C LEU A 39 -22.23 13.63 17.16
N ILE A 40 -21.77 14.64 17.91
CA ILE A 40 -21.00 15.74 17.31
C ILE A 40 -19.66 15.26 16.75
N VAL A 41 -19.02 14.29 17.41
CA VAL A 41 -17.74 13.72 16.95
C VAL A 41 -17.90 13.00 15.61
N VAL A 42 -18.92 12.14 15.46
CA VAL A 42 -19.13 11.43 14.19
C VAL A 42 -19.56 12.38 13.07
N ILE A 43 -20.26 13.48 13.37
CA ILE A 43 -20.58 14.53 12.39
C ILE A 43 -19.30 15.21 11.89
N ILE A 44 -18.41 15.63 12.80
CA ILE A 44 -17.15 16.26 12.41
C ILE A 44 -16.27 15.29 11.61
N LEU A 45 -16.15 14.03 12.05
CA LEU A 45 -15.43 12.99 11.31
C LEU A 45 -16.04 12.74 9.92
N GLY A 46 -17.37 12.79 9.79
CA GLY A 46 -18.06 12.65 8.51
C GLY A 46 -17.75 13.78 7.53
N ILE A 47 -17.75 15.03 8.00
CA ILE A 47 -17.41 16.20 7.18
C ILE A 47 -15.94 16.13 6.73
N LEU A 48 -15.02 15.80 7.64
CA LEU A 48 -13.60 15.66 7.30
C LEU A 48 -13.37 14.53 6.30
N ALA A 49 -13.99 13.36 6.50
CA ALA A 49 -13.87 12.22 5.60
C ALA A 49 -14.37 12.54 4.18
N ALA A 50 -15.48 13.28 4.06
CA ALA A 50 -16.05 13.65 2.76
C ALA A 50 -15.10 14.52 1.91
N ILE A 51 -14.27 15.36 2.54
CA ILE A 51 -13.30 16.22 1.85
C ILE A 51 -11.99 15.46 1.57
N VAL A 52 -11.49 14.72 2.57
CA VAL A 52 -10.15 14.10 2.52
C VAL A 52 -10.09 12.91 1.56
N ILE A 53 -11.12 12.06 1.52
CA ILE A 53 -11.13 10.84 0.68
C ILE A 53 -10.94 11.12 -0.82
N PRO A 54 -11.70 12.02 -1.47
CA PRO A 54 -11.52 12.30 -2.89
C PRO A 54 -10.16 12.96 -3.17
N GLN A 55 -9.71 13.87 -2.30
CA GLN A 55 -8.40 14.52 -2.45
C GLN A 55 -7.25 13.51 -2.39
N PHE A 56 -7.28 12.60 -1.42
CA PHE A 56 -6.25 11.57 -1.27
C PHE A 56 -6.23 10.61 -2.46
N THR A 57 -7.40 10.24 -2.98
CA THR A 57 -7.53 9.34 -4.14
C THR A 57 -6.93 9.97 -5.40
N ASN A 58 -7.18 11.26 -5.65
CA ASN A 58 -6.60 11.98 -6.78
C ASN A 58 -5.08 12.12 -6.66
N ALA A 59 -4.59 12.56 -5.49
CA ALA A 59 -3.16 12.69 -5.23
C ALA A 59 -2.41 11.34 -5.40
N SER A 60 -3.04 10.24 -4.99
CA SER A 60 -2.49 8.89 -5.19
C SER A 60 -2.39 8.50 -6.66
N GLN A 61 -3.39 8.85 -7.48
CA GLN A 61 -3.34 8.60 -8.93
C GLN A 61 -2.27 9.44 -9.62
N ASP A 62 -2.16 10.72 -9.27
CA ASP A 62 -1.15 11.62 -9.83
C ASP A 62 0.27 11.16 -9.46
N ALA A 63 0.48 10.71 -8.23
CA ALA A 63 1.76 10.14 -7.80
C ALA A 63 2.14 8.90 -8.62
N ARG A 64 1.19 8.02 -8.94
CA ARG A 64 1.43 6.85 -9.79
C ARG A 64 1.76 7.24 -11.23
N ARG A 65 1.06 8.23 -11.80
CA ARG A 65 1.35 8.76 -13.15
C ARG A 65 2.73 9.39 -13.22
N SER A 66 3.11 10.19 -12.22
CA SER A 66 4.45 10.78 -12.11
C SER A 66 5.54 9.71 -12.00
N SER A 67 5.31 8.68 -11.17
CA SER A 67 6.22 7.53 -11.07
C SER A 67 6.37 6.80 -12.40
N LEU A 68 5.28 6.57 -13.13
CA LEU A 68 5.32 5.97 -14.47
C LEU A 68 6.12 6.83 -15.45
N SER A 69 5.96 8.16 -15.42
CA SER A 69 6.75 9.08 -16.25
C SER A 69 8.26 8.90 -16.04
N SER A 70 8.69 8.92 -14.77
CA SER A 70 10.09 8.76 -14.40
C SER A 70 10.65 7.38 -14.79
N GLN A 71 9.84 6.33 -14.63
CA GLN A 71 10.21 4.99 -15.09
C GLN A 71 10.37 4.92 -16.61
N LEU A 72 9.43 5.49 -17.37
CA LEU A 72 9.52 5.52 -18.84
C LEU A 72 10.74 6.30 -19.32
N GLN A 73 11.08 7.42 -18.67
CA GLN A 73 12.29 8.17 -18.99
C GLN A 73 13.54 7.33 -18.75
N THR A 74 13.62 6.63 -17.62
CA THR A 74 14.72 5.72 -17.31
C THR A 74 14.82 4.61 -18.35
N LEU A 75 13.68 4.00 -18.72
CA LEU A 75 13.62 2.95 -19.74
C LEU A 75 14.09 3.42 -21.10
N ARG A 76 13.65 4.60 -21.55
CA ARG A 76 14.08 5.21 -22.82
C ARG A 76 15.61 5.38 -22.84
N SER A 77 16.20 5.87 -21.76
CA SER A 77 17.66 6.01 -21.65
C SER A 77 18.40 4.66 -21.68
N GLN A 78 17.87 3.62 -21.03
CA GLN A 78 18.50 2.29 -21.08
C GLN A 78 18.39 1.63 -22.45
N ILE A 79 17.25 1.79 -23.13
CA ILE A 79 17.05 1.32 -24.51
C ILE A 79 18.02 2.03 -25.46
N GLU A 80 18.18 3.34 -25.32
CA GLU A 80 19.12 4.11 -26.13
C GLU A 80 20.58 3.66 -25.89
N LEU A 81 20.96 3.45 -24.63
CA LEU A 81 22.28 2.91 -24.29
C LEU A 81 22.52 1.52 -24.87
N TYR A 82 21.51 0.65 -24.83
CA TYR A 82 21.56 -0.67 -25.46
C TYR A 82 21.85 -0.55 -26.96
N LYS A 83 21.08 0.29 -27.68
CA LYS A 83 21.25 0.53 -29.12
C LYS A 83 22.66 0.98 -29.47
N LEU A 84 23.20 1.92 -28.70
CA LEU A 84 24.56 2.44 -28.93
C LEU A 84 25.63 1.34 -28.82
N GLN A 85 25.43 0.37 -27.93
CA GLN A 85 26.37 -0.74 -27.72
C GLN A 85 26.15 -1.92 -28.66
N HIS A 86 24.95 -2.04 -29.25
CA HIS A 86 24.53 -3.14 -30.11
C HIS A 86 24.37 -2.74 -31.58
N GLY A 87 25.09 -1.71 -32.04
CA GLY A 87 25.09 -1.31 -33.45
C GLY A 87 23.71 -0.87 -33.96
N ASP A 88 23.03 -0.03 -33.19
CA ASP A 88 21.66 0.48 -33.42
C ASP A 88 20.55 -0.58 -33.38
N GLN A 89 20.85 -1.81 -32.97
CA GLN A 89 19.83 -2.85 -32.78
C GLN A 89 18.98 -2.56 -31.53
N LEU A 90 17.67 -2.69 -31.70
CA LEU A 90 16.72 -2.57 -30.59
C LEU A 90 16.70 -3.85 -29.73
N PRO A 91 16.61 -3.72 -28.39
CA PRO A 91 16.39 -4.87 -27.53
C PRO A 91 14.98 -5.45 -27.76
N ASP A 92 14.85 -6.77 -27.86
CA ASP A 92 13.53 -7.42 -27.90
C ASP A 92 12.90 -7.44 -26.50
N LEU A 93 12.14 -6.40 -26.18
CA LEU A 93 11.41 -6.30 -24.92
C LEU A 93 10.03 -6.95 -24.96
N VAL A 94 9.55 -7.35 -26.15
CA VAL A 94 8.22 -7.91 -26.36
C VAL A 94 8.16 -9.33 -25.81
N THR A 95 9.24 -10.10 -26.02
CA THR A 95 9.37 -11.45 -25.47
C THR A 95 9.58 -11.41 -23.95
N ASP A 96 10.60 -10.68 -23.48
CA ASP A 96 10.90 -10.50 -22.06
C ASP A 96 11.84 -9.31 -21.78
N TRP A 97 12.14 -9.06 -20.51
CA TRP A 97 13.07 -8.00 -20.09
C TRP A 97 14.54 -8.42 -20.10
N THR A 98 14.86 -9.65 -20.52
CA THR A 98 16.22 -10.19 -20.40
C THR A 98 17.28 -9.39 -21.16
N PRO A 99 16.98 -8.73 -22.30
CA PRO A 99 17.97 -7.88 -22.97
C PRO A 99 18.45 -6.69 -22.13
N LEU A 100 17.62 -6.22 -21.18
CA LEU A 100 17.97 -5.09 -20.29
C LEU A 100 18.39 -5.55 -18.89
N THR A 101 17.82 -6.63 -18.37
CA THR A 101 18.13 -7.10 -17.01
C THR A 101 19.29 -8.09 -16.96
N GLY A 102 19.59 -8.74 -18.08
CA GLY A 102 20.70 -9.68 -18.23
C GLY A 102 21.94 -9.03 -18.82
N THR A 103 22.95 -9.86 -19.06
CA THR A 103 24.10 -9.48 -19.90
C THR A 103 23.83 -9.89 -21.35
N SER A 104 24.27 -9.07 -22.29
CA SER A 104 24.15 -9.31 -23.73
C SER A 104 25.52 -9.19 -24.39
N THR A 105 25.76 -9.97 -25.44
CA THR A 105 27.05 -9.98 -26.13
C THR A 105 26.88 -9.49 -27.56
N PHE A 106 27.65 -8.48 -27.94
CA PHE A 106 27.70 -7.95 -29.30
C PHE A 106 29.14 -7.66 -29.71
N GLY A 107 29.51 -8.02 -30.93
CA GLY A 107 30.88 -7.81 -31.44
C GLY A 107 31.98 -8.47 -30.59
N GLY A 108 31.67 -9.53 -29.85
CA GLY A 108 32.59 -10.21 -28.94
C GLY A 108 32.81 -9.52 -27.59
N GLN A 109 32.07 -8.45 -27.29
CA GLN A 109 32.08 -7.75 -26.01
C GLN A 109 30.78 -8.02 -25.23
N THR A 110 30.88 -8.17 -23.92
CA THR A 110 29.72 -8.32 -23.03
C THR A 110 29.31 -6.97 -22.48
N PHE A 111 28.03 -6.65 -22.59
CA PHE A 111 27.40 -5.45 -22.09
C PHE A 111 26.29 -5.77 -21.09
N GLY A 112 25.82 -4.74 -20.38
CA GLY A 112 24.79 -4.85 -19.35
C GLY A 112 25.30 -5.36 -18.00
N PRO A 113 24.39 -5.58 -17.03
CA PRO A 113 22.95 -5.31 -17.13
C PRO A 113 22.66 -3.81 -17.12
N TYR A 114 21.66 -3.41 -17.92
CA TYR A 114 21.20 -2.02 -18.03
C TYR A 114 20.16 -1.67 -16.96
N MET A 115 19.53 -2.69 -16.40
CA MET A 115 18.55 -2.59 -15.32
C MET A 115 18.77 -3.70 -14.28
N GLN A 116 18.46 -3.42 -13.02
CA GLN A 116 18.58 -4.42 -11.94
C GLN A 116 17.40 -5.39 -11.88
N SER A 117 16.24 -4.99 -12.37
CA SER A 117 15.03 -5.80 -12.39
C SER A 117 14.05 -5.32 -13.45
N ALA A 118 13.13 -6.21 -13.85
CA ALA A 118 12.04 -5.85 -14.74
C ALA A 118 11.12 -4.80 -14.07
N PRO A 119 10.82 -3.69 -14.75
CA PRO A 119 9.90 -2.69 -14.22
C PRO A 119 8.47 -3.25 -14.15
N SER A 120 7.70 -2.75 -13.18
CA SER A 120 6.26 -2.96 -13.11
C SER A 120 5.55 -1.61 -13.22
N ASN A 121 4.50 -1.55 -14.03
CA ASN A 121 3.74 -0.33 -14.23
C ASN A 121 2.97 0.02 -12.94
N PRO A 122 3.15 1.22 -12.35
CA PRO A 122 2.49 1.64 -11.12
C PRO A 122 0.95 1.75 -11.21
N LEU A 123 0.39 1.84 -12.42
CA LEU A 123 -1.04 2.01 -12.65
C LEU A 123 -1.80 0.68 -12.63
N ASN A 124 -1.23 -0.38 -13.21
CA ASN A 124 -1.90 -1.66 -13.41
C ASN A 124 -1.12 -2.87 -12.86
N SER A 125 0.05 -2.64 -12.24
CA SER A 125 0.93 -3.67 -11.65
C SER A 125 1.40 -4.76 -12.63
N ARG A 126 1.33 -4.51 -13.94
CA ARG A 126 1.80 -5.42 -14.97
C ARG A 126 3.21 -5.07 -15.43
N SER A 127 3.95 -6.07 -15.89
CA SER A 127 5.29 -5.93 -16.48
C SER A 127 5.36 -6.41 -17.92
N ASN A 128 4.27 -6.93 -18.50
CA ASN A 128 4.26 -7.39 -19.88
C ASN A 128 4.35 -6.21 -20.87
N VAL A 129 5.09 -6.45 -21.93
CA VAL A 129 5.29 -5.51 -23.04
C VAL A 129 4.57 -6.07 -24.26
N VAL A 130 3.91 -5.20 -25.02
CA VAL A 130 3.29 -5.55 -26.30
C VAL A 130 3.92 -4.70 -27.39
N ASP A 131 4.14 -5.31 -28.56
CA ASP A 131 4.63 -4.58 -29.74
C ASP A 131 3.56 -3.60 -30.25
N GLY A 132 3.92 -2.34 -30.42
CA GLY A 132 3.00 -1.32 -30.92
C GLY A 132 3.64 0.06 -31.06
N ASP A 133 3.19 0.83 -32.04
CA ASP A 133 3.71 2.15 -32.40
C ASP A 133 3.15 3.31 -31.54
N GLY A 134 2.45 2.98 -30.45
CA GLY A 134 1.78 3.95 -29.59
C GLY A 134 0.37 4.33 -30.05
N SER A 135 -0.07 3.93 -31.25
CA SER A 135 -1.51 3.85 -31.54
C SER A 135 -2.11 2.80 -30.60
N ALA A 136 -3.21 3.15 -29.92
CA ALA A 136 -3.78 2.45 -28.78
C ALA A 136 -3.42 0.95 -28.71
N ALA A 137 -2.76 0.53 -27.62
CA ALA A 137 -2.34 -0.86 -27.44
C ALA A 137 -3.48 -1.80 -27.82
N ALA A 138 -3.17 -2.80 -28.65
CA ALA A 138 -4.14 -3.68 -29.29
C ALA A 138 -5.05 -4.40 -28.28
N GLY A 139 -6.11 -3.75 -27.79
CA GLY A 139 -7.23 -4.29 -26.99
C GLY A 139 -6.90 -5.16 -25.79
N SER A 140 -5.62 -5.28 -25.42
CA SER A 140 -5.09 -6.34 -24.56
C SER A 140 -4.44 -5.72 -23.35
N ALA A 141 -4.75 -6.27 -22.19
CA ALA A 141 -4.34 -5.75 -20.90
C ALA A 141 -2.81 -5.93 -20.71
N CYS A 142 -2.04 -4.91 -21.08
CA CYS A 142 -0.58 -4.89 -21.00
C CYS A 142 -0.09 -3.80 -20.04
N GLY A 143 1.17 -3.88 -19.59
CA GLY A 143 1.81 -2.88 -18.73
C GLY A 143 2.57 -1.81 -19.52
N PHE A 144 3.20 -2.21 -20.62
CA PHE A 144 3.96 -1.33 -21.50
C PHE A 144 3.68 -1.66 -22.97
N VAL A 145 3.79 -0.64 -23.81
CA VAL A 145 3.80 -0.78 -25.27
C VAL A 145 5.15 -0.33 -25.77
N TYR A 146 5.77 -1.13 -26.63
CA TYR A 146 7.09 -0.87 -27.16
C TYR A 146 7.07 -0.99 -28.67
N ASP A 147 7.52 0.05 -29.37
CA ASP A 147 7.62 0.04 -30.83
C ASP A 147 8.88 -0.71 -31.25
N TYR A 148 8.77 -2.03 -31.33
CA TYR A 148 9.86 -2.93 -31.73
C TYR A 148 9.77 -3.29 -33.21
N ASN A 149 8.60 -3.66 -33.71
CA ASN A 149 8.35 -4.06 -35.09
C ASN A 149 9.42 -5.02 -35.64
N GLY A 150 9.71 -6.10 -34.89
CA GLY A 150 10.73 -7.09 -35.26
C GLY A 150 12.17 -6.53 -35.35
N GLY A 151 12.46 -5.45 -34.64
CA GLY A 151 13.74 -4.73 -34.66
C GLY A 151 13.82 -3.57 -35.66
N SER A 152 12.73 -3.30 -36.40
CA SER A 152 12.65 -2.19 -37.37
C SER A 152 11.85 -0.97 -36.88
N GLY A 153 11.32 -1.04 -35.66
CA GLY A 153 10.53 0.03 -35.04
C GLY A 153 11.37 1.24 -34.61
N THR A 154 10.70 2.22 -34.00
CA THR A 154 11.36 3.44 -33.50
C THR A 154 12.11 3.19 -32.18
N GLY A 155 11.76 2.14 -31.44
CA GLY A 155 12.28 1.89 -30.09
C GLY A 155 11.65 2.77 -29.01
N ARG A 156 10.49 3.35 -29.29
CA ARG A 156 9.75 4.16 -28.31
C ARG A 156 8.96 3.26 -27.37
N ILE A 157 9.05 3.55 -26.08
CA ILE A 157 8.27 2.86 -25.05
C ILE A 157 7.23 3.80 -24.42
N PHE A 158 6.04 3.23 -24.20
CA PHE A 158 4.85 3.87 -23.67
C PHE A 158 4.32 3.05 -22.49
N GLY A 159 3.71 3.74 -21.52
CA GLY A 159 2.96 3.09 -20.45
C GLY A 159 1.51 2.93 -20.84
N THR A 160 0.79 2.04 -20.15
CA THR A 160 -0.64 1.83 -20.34
C THR A 160 -1.43 2.10 -19.06
N ASP A 161 -2.71 2.43 -19.21
CA ASP A 161 -3.65 2.48 -18.09
C ASP A 161 -4.16 1.06 -17.72
N THR A 162 -5.06 1.01 -16.75
CA THR A 162 -5.77 -0.18 -16.28
C THR A 162 -6.59 -0.83 -17.40
N ASP A 163 -7.13 -0.02 -18.32
CA ASP A 163 -7.91 -0.46 -19.47
C ASP A 163 -7.07 -0.84 -20.69
N GLY A 164 -5.73 -0.77 -20.58
CA GLY A 164 -4.82 -1.09 -21.68
C GLY A 164 -4.62 0.03 -22.71
N THR A 165 -5.27 1.19 -22.55
CA THR A 165 -5.03 2.37 -23.39
C THR A 165 -3.61 2.90 -23.17
N THR A 166 -2.90 3.23 -24.26
CA THR A 166 -1.59 3.88 -24.18
C THR A 166 -1.71 5.27 -23.57
N ILE A 167 -0.87 5.55 -22.58
CA ILE A 167 -0.75 6.86 -21.98
C ILE A 167 0.52 7.47 -22.55
N PHE A 168 0.36 8.55 -23.31
CA PHE A 168 1.48 9.40 -23.68
C PHE A 168 1.86 10.22 -22.46
N VAL A 169 3.01 9.91 -21.90
CA VAL A 169 3.65 10.73 -20.89
C VAL A 169 4.73 11.53 -21.62
N GLU A 170 4.42 12.81 -21.87
CA GLU A 170 5.35 13.79 -22.42
C GLU A 170 6.49 14.07 -21.44
#